data_AF-R7VFZ5-F1
#
_entry.id   AF-R7VFZ5-F1
#
_cell.length_a   1.000
_cell.length_b   1.000
_cell.length_c   1.000
_cell.angle_alpha   90.00
_cell.angle_beta   90.00
_cell.angle_gamma   90.00
#
_symmetry.space_group_name_H-M   'P 1'
#
loop_
_entity.id
_entity.type
_entity.pdbx_description
1 polymer ?
#
loop_
_entity_poly.entity_id
_entity_poly.type
_entity_poly.pdbx_seq_one_letter_code
_entity_poly.pdbx_strand_id
1 'polypeptide(L)'
;MATKLYGKDASKYDDIDLDELLSKLTEEELVELETDLIDPDDSCIPPSQRCRYKTDKKPSGPFNRKQLLDFLIDKAKNEADWDEAKPYEKVIRGKVWKAKEEDDIQIHEDAETATEWDEVLRGATEEELVDLAAILGFHGMLNQVQYHQAFVSGERDVQTGDTADTPSGAAGTGFRGVAKHQDFKLFEGEPPNTTDVDAALKQLQANDPELKELNLNNIKVNAKSISIDSLCEIAKALKGNCHLEKLHMANTRATEKVAKALAESLKDNKTLKVLNLESNYISGPGFISLLQAINEQQVLHTLKVANQKPSLLGNRIEMHLAELVRQNKSLLNFGIFLEVPAAKIAMREYLQRNNDNVRRQRVGMEQIELPAPREPKWLIRENAEKDVASAALAGTLHSQQPKTEESINDVKEEEDEESEEESEDEEDSDEKFNISLFL
;
A
#
# COMPACT_ATOMS: atom_id res chain seq x y z
N MET A 1 13.57 -7.05 -56.88
CA MET A 1 13.17 -6.27 -55.70
C MET A 1 14.39 -6.26 -54.80
N ALA A 2 15.09 -5.14 -54.66
CA ALA A 2 16.26 -5.07 -53.78
C ALA A 2 15.79 -5.30 -52.34
N THR A 3 16.33 -6.31 -51.67
CA THR A 3 16.14 -6.54 -50.23
C THR A 3 16.74 -5.34 -49.51
N LYS A 4 15.89 -4.56 -48.83
CA LYS A 4 16.35 -3.41 -48.04
C LYS A 4 16.55 -3.88 -46.60
N LEU A 5 17.78 -3.76 -46.10
CA LEU A 5 18.10 -4.00 -44.70
C LEU A 5 18.15 -2.64 -43.99
N TYR A 6 17.31 -2.43 -42.97
CA TYR A 6 17.23 -1.16 -42.21
C TYR A 6 17.19 0.11 -43.10
N GLY A 7 16.38 0.08 -44.17
CA GLY A 7 16.18 1.23 -45.05
C GLY A 7 17.31 1.52 -46.05
N LYS A 8 18.40 0.72 -46.07
CA LYS A 8 19.47 0.80 -47.07
C LYS A 8 19.41 -0.39 -48.03
N ASP A 9 19.72 -0.16 -49.31
CA ASP A 9 19.75 -1.23 -50.31
C ASP A 9 20.89 -2.21 -50.01
N ALA A 10 20.57 -3.49 -49.80
CA ALA A 10 21.54 -4.52 -49.41
C ALA A 10 22.64 -4.77 -50.46
N SER A 11 22.36 -4.44 -51.74
CA SER A 11 23.31 -4.58 -52.85
C SER A 11 24.58 -3.74 -52.72
N LYS A 12 24.64 -2.79 -51.76
CA LYS A 12 25.84 -2.01 -51.46
C LYS A 12 26.86 -2.77 -50.60
N TYR A 13 26.46 -3.90 -50.02
CA TYR A 13 27.29 -4.71 -49.13
C TYR A 13 27.76 -6.01 -49.79
N ASP A 14 27.26 -6.33 -51.00
CA ASP A 14 27.59 -7.56 -51.74
C ASP A 14 29.05 -7.58 -52.24
N ASP A 15 29.67 -6.40 -52.44
CA ASP A 15 31.03 -6.25 -52.97
C ASP A 15 32.11 -6.00 -51.89
N ILE A 16 31.75 -6.14 -50.61
CA ILE A 16 32.68 -5.90 -49.50
C ILE A 16 33.46 -7.19 -49.21
N ASP A 17 34.80 -7.09 -49.23
CA ASP A 17 35.68 -8.21 -48.87
C ASP A 17 35.63 -8.44 -47.36
N LEU A 18 34.83 -9.42 -46.95
CA LEU A 18 34.62 -9.79 -45.56
C LEU A 18 35.90 -10.29 -44.89
N ASP A 19 36.77 -10.98 -45.63
CA ASP A 19 37.99 -11.55 -45.08
C ASP A 19 39.01 -10.45 -44.75
N GLU A 20 39.06 -9.38 -45.54
CA GLU A 20 39.88 -8.20 -45.25
C GLU A 20 39.39 -7.47 -43.99
N LEU A 21 38.07 -7.35 -43.79
CA LEU A 21 37.50 -6.73 -42.60
C LEU A 21 37.74 -7.56 -41.34
N LEU A 22 37.55 -8.88 -41.41
CA LEU A 22 37.80 -9.79 -40.29
C LEU A 22 39.28 -9.82 -39.89
N SER A 23 40.21 -9.66 -40.84
CA SER A 23 41.64 -9.60 -40.56
C SER A 23 42.10 -8.33 -39.81
N LYS A 24 41.29 -7.26 -39.85
CA LYS A 24 41.58 -5.98 -39.20
C LYS A 24 41.05 -5.91 -37.76
N LEU A 25 40.16 -6.82 -37.37
CA LEU A 25 39.58 -6.91 -36.04
C LEU A 25 40.52 -7.63 -35.08
N THR A 26 40.56 -7.16 -33.84
CA THR A 26 41.31 -7.81 -32.77
C THR A 26 40.57 -9.05 -32.26
N GLU A 27 41.28 -9.98 -31.60
CA GLU A 27 40.69 -11.22 -31.07
C GLU A 27 39.55 -10.95 -30.06
N GLU A 28 39.65 -9.85 -29.30
CA GLU A 28 38.62 -9.42 -28.35
C GLU A 28 37.36 -8.91 -29.06
N GLU A 29 37.52 -8.10 -30.12
CA GLU A 29 36.39 -7.60 -30.92
C GLU A 29 35.71 -8.72 -31.72
N LEU A 30 36.47 -9.73 -32.17
CA LEU A 30 35.93 -10.93 -32.82
C LEU A 30 35.03 -11.74 -31.86
N VAL A 31 35.42 -11.85 -30.59
CA VAL A 31 34.61 -12.53 -29.55
C VAL A 31 33.36 -11.73 -29.20
N GLU A 32 33.45 -10.40 -29.16
CA GLU A 32 32.28 -9.54 -28.95
C GLU A 32 31.29 -9.66 -30.12
N LEU A 33 31.78 -9.66 -31.37
CA LEU A 33 30.95 -9.90 -32.56
C LEU A 33 30.28 -11.29 -32.52
N GLU A 34 30.99 -12.34 -32.08
CA GLU A 34 30.41 -13.68 -31.93
C GLU A 34 29.35 -13.72 -30.81
N THR A 35 29.50 -12.96 -29.73
CA THR A 35 28.60 -13.09 -28.57
C THR A 35 27.40 -12.14 -28.58
N ASP A 36 27.54 -10.95 -29.16
CA ASP A 36 26.53 -9.89 -29.10
C ASP A 36 25.69 -9.71 -30.36
N LEU A 37 26.14 -10.21 -31.53
CA LEU A 37 25.42 -10.10 -32.80
C LEU A 37 24.79 -11.41 -33.29
N ILE A 38 24.96 -12.52 -32.58
CA ILE A 38 24.22 -13.75 -32.88
C ILE A 38 22.75 -13.56 -32.48
N ASP A 39 21.87 -13.59 -33.48
CA ASP A 39 20.43 -13.59 -33.27
C ASP A 39 20.03 -14.87 -32.50
N PRO A 40 19.41 -14.76 -31.31
CA PRO A 40 19.00 -15.92 -30.52
C PRO A 40 18.04 -16.86 -31.27
N ASP A 41 17.36 -16.37 -32.31
CA ASP A 41 16.41 -17.15 -33.11
C ASP A 41 16.99 -17.68 -34.45
N ASP A 42 18.29 -17.51 -34.73
CA ASP A 42 18.90 -18.00 -35.98
C ASP A 42 18.92 -19.54 -36.04
N SER A 43 18.09 -20.09 -36.93
CA SER A 43 17.91 -21.53 -37.13
C SER A 43 19.14 -22.23 -37.72
N CYS A 44 20.10 -21.51 -38.30
CA CYS A 44 21.31 -22.05 -38.90
C CYS A 44 22.43 -22.32 -37.88
N ILE A 45 22.33 -21.79 -36.67
CA ILE A 45 23.34 -21.95 -35.60
C ILE A 45 22.85 -22.97 -34.57
N PRO A 46 23.67 -23.92 -34.08
CA PRO A 46 23.29 -24.85 -33.02
C PRO A 46 22.86 -24.13 -31.72
N PRO A 47 21.86 -24.62 -30.98
CA PRO A 47 21.36 -23.94 -29.76
C PRO A 47 22.43 -23.65 -28.69
N SER A 48 23.47 -24.48 -28.58
CA SER A 48 24.61 -24.25 -27.67
C SER A 48 25.47 -23.04 -28.08
N GLN A 49 25.49 -22.72 -29.37
CA GLN A 49 26.25 -21.60 -29.92
C GLN A 49 25.48 -20.27 -29.83
N ARG A 50 24.14 -20.30 -29.78
CA ARG A 50 23.26 -19.13 -29.60
C ARG A 50 23.28 -18.51 -28.19
N CYS A 51 23.83 -19.22 -27.20
CA CYS A 51 23.88 -18.73 -25.82
C CYS A 51 25.06 -17.78 -25.61
N ARG A 52 24.78 -16.57 -25.09
CA ARG A 52 25.80 -15.58 -24.68
C ARG A 52 26.82 -16.11 -23.67
N TYR A 53 26.37 -16.97 -22.76
CA TYR A 53 27.25 -17.53 -21.73
C TYR A 53 28.03 -18.72 -22.29
N LYS A 54 29.34 -18.53 -22.49
CA LYS A 54 30.31 -19.61 -22.71
C LYS A 54 31.03 -19.89 -21.40
N THR A 55 31.34 -21.16 -21.13
CA THR A 55 32.13 -21.54 -19.97
C THR A 55 33.45 -22.16 -20.43
N ASP A 56 34.57 -21.60 -19.96
CA ASP A 56 35.92 -22.15 -20.24
C ASP A 56 36.23 -23.36 -19.36
N LYS A 57 35.30 -23.74 -18.48
CA LYS A 57 35.46 -24.89 -17.60
C LYS A 57 35.44 -26.15 -18.45
N LYS A 58 36.52 -26.91 -18.40
CA LYS A 58 36.56 -28.28 -18.96
C LYS A 58 35.34 -29.06 -18.43
N PRO A 59 34.70 -29.89 -19.28
CA PRO A 59 33.55 -30.68 -18.85
C PRO A 59 33.86 -31.39 -17.54
N SER A 60 33.16 -31.00 -16.48
CA SER A 60 33.14 -31.81 -15.26
C SER A 60 32.52 -33.14 -15.68
N GLY A 61 33.20 -34.24 -15.43
CA GLY A 61 32.82 -35.58 -15.91
C GLY A 61 31.41 -36.01 -15.47
N PRO A 62 31.04 -37.30 -15.64
CA PRO A 62 29.71 -37.76 -15.28
C PRO A 62 29.37 -37.42 -13.82
N PHE A 63 28.15 -36.92 -13.61
CA PHE A 63 27.66 -36.46 -12.32
C PHE A 63 27.76 -37.56 -11.26
N ASN A 64 28.59 -37.34 -10.23
CA ASN A 64 28.82 -38.31 -9.17
C ASN A 64 28.17 -37.86 -7.86
N ARG A 65 26.91 -38.28 -7.65
CA ARG A 65 26.05 -37.85 -6.52
C ARG A 65 26.71 -37.96 -5.14
N LYS A 66 27.52 -39.01 -4.91
CA LYS A 66 28.19 -39.23 -3.62
C LYS A 66 29.21 -38.13 -3.32
N GLN A 67 30.04 -37.79 -4.30
CA GLN A 67 31.05 -36.73 -4.15
C GLN A 67 30.42 -35.36 -3.90
N LEU A 68 29.28 -35.07 -4.54
CA LEU A 68 28.54 -33.83 -4.28
C LEU A 68 28.02 -33.78 -2.84
N LEU A 69 27.45 -34.89 -2.35
CA LEU A 69 26.94 -34.95 -0.97
C LEU A 69 28.06 -34.76 0.05
N ASP A 70 29.20 -35.43 -0.16
CA ASP A 70 30.37 -35.30 0.72
C ASP A 70 30.90 -33.85 0.71
N PHE A 71 30.99 -33.22 -0.46
CA PHE A 71 31.37 -31.82 -0.60
C PHE A 71 30.40 -30.86 0.12
N LEU A 72 29.09 -31.08 0.01
CA LEU A 72 28.09 -30.25 0.67
C LEU A 72 28.14 -30.40 2.19
N ILE A 73 28.37 -31.61 2.69
CA ILE A 73 28.53 -31.88 4.12
C ILE A 73 29.79 -31.18 4.65
N ASP A 74 30.91 -31.28 3.95
CA ASP A 74 32.16 -30.64 4.36
C ASP A 74 32.06 -29.12 4.29
N LYS A 75 31.38 -28.59 3.26
CA LYS A 75 31.10 -27.16 3.16
C LYS A 75 30.24 -26.68 4.33
N ALA A 76 29.16 -27.39 4.65
CA ALA A 76 28.26 -27.03 5.75
C ALA A 76 28.94 -27.09 7.13
N LYS A 77 29.93 -27.98 7.33
CA LYS A 77 30.70 -28.05 8.57
C LYS A 77 31.71 -26.91 8.72
N ASN A 78 32.23 -26.40 7.60
CA ASN A 78 33.31 -25.42 7.59
C ASN A 78 32.80 -23.97 7.43
N GLU A 79 31.57 -23.79 6.96
CA GLU A 79 30.91 -22.48 6.89
C GLU A 79 30.57 -22.04 8.31
N ALA A 80 31.15 -20.92 8.75
CA ALA A 80 30.91 -20.39 10.08
C ALA A 80 29.44 -19.99 10.23
N ASP A 81 28.83 -20.30 11.38
CA ASP A 81 27.51 -19.79 11.73
C ASP A 81 27.53 -18.25 11.70
N TRP A 82 26.40 -17.65 11.31
CA TRP A 82 26.27 -16.20 11.30
C TRP A 82 26.54 -15.59 12.69
N ASP A 83 27.12 -14.39 12.73
CA ASP A 83 27.27 -13.68 14.00
C ASP A 83 25.88 -13.21 14.49
N GLU A 84 25.36 -13.82 15.56
CA GLU A 84 24.13 -13.37 16.20
C GLU A 84 24.37 -12.03 16.91
N ALA A 85 23.78 -10.94 16.40
CA ALA A 85 23.87 -9.60 16.98
C ALA A 85 23.36 -9.50 18.45
N LYS A 86 22.63 -10.52 18.92
CA LYS A 86 22.26 -10.72 20.32
C LYS A 86 22.48 -12.19 20.66
N PRO A 87 23.50 -12.52 21.48
CA PRO A 87 23.72 -13.88 21.94
C PRO A 87 22.44 -14.42 22.59
N TYR A 88 22.01 -15.61 22.18
CA TYR A 88 20.88 -16.28 22.82
C TYR A 88 21.14 -16.47 24.32
N GLU A 89 20.48 -15.67 25.15
CA GLU A 89 20.37 -15.95 26.57
C GLU A 89 19.15 -16.86 26.78
N LYS A 90 19.33 -17.99 27.47
CA LYS A 90 18.25 -18.91 27.87
C LYS A 90 17.39 -18.31 29.00
N VAL A 91 16.88 -17.11 28.79
CA VAL A 91 15.98 -16.41 29.68
C VAL A 91 14.58 -16.63 29.13
N ILE A 92 13.77 -17.41 29.84
CA ILE A 92 12.35 -17.58 29.55
C ILE A 92 11.70 -16.20 29.77
N ARG A 93 11.45 -15.46 28.69
CA ARG A 93 10.73 -14.19 28.76
C ARG A 93 9.24 -14.49 28.90
N GLY A 94 8.71 -14.29 30.10
CA GLY A 94 7.31 -14.55 30.44
C GLY A 94 7.20 -15.35 31.74
N LYS A 95 5.99 -15.44 32.29
CA LYS A 95 5.73 -16.38 33.38
C LYS A 95 6.08 -17.77 32.86
N VAL A 96 6.96 -18.50 33.56
CA VAL A 96 7.18 -19.93 33.30
C VAL A 96 5.79 -20.55 33.25
N TRP A 97 5.45 -21.14 32.10
CA TRP A 97 4.20 -21.88 31.97
C TRP A 97 4.27 -22.98 33.02
N LYS A 98 3.57 -22.77 34.14
CA LYS A 98 3.19 -23.87 35.00
C LYS A 98 2.14 -24.59 34.19
N ALA A 99 2.39 -25.87 33.89
CA ALA A 99 1.31 -26.75 33.52
C ALA A 99 0.18 -26.46 34.51
N LYS A 100 -1.00 -26.14 33.97
CA LYS A 100 -2.19 -26.16 34.81
C LYS A 100 -2.11 -27.54 35.47
N GLU A 101 -1.95 -27.60 36.79
CA GLU A 101 -2.28 -28.82 37.49
C GLU A 101 -3.68 -29.09 36.97
N GLU A 102 -3.81 -30.16 36.17
CA GLU A 102 -5.10 -30.76 36.00
C GLU A 102 -5.43 -31.08 37.45
N ASP A 103 -6.22 -30.19 38.09
CA ASP A 103 -7.06 -30.58 39.19
C ASP A 103 -7.57 -31.91 38.69
N ASP A 104 -7.18 -33.02 39.36
CA ASP A 104 -7.77 -34.31 39.09
C ASP A 104 -9.23 -33.97 39.03
N ILE A 105 -9.75 -33.95 37.80
CA ILE A 105 -11.17 -33.82 37.60
C ILE A 105 -11.51 -35.16 38.20
N GLN A 106 -11.87 -35.14 39.48
CA GLN A 106 -12.92 -35.99 39.95
C GLN A 106 -13.99 -35.67 38.94
N ILE A 107 -14.00 -36.48 37.89
CA ILE A 107 -15.20 -36.90 37.24
C ILE A 107 -15.99 -37.36 38.45
N HIS A 108 -16.68 -36.40 39.07
CA HIS A 108 -18.03 -36.64 39.43
C HIS A 108 -18.53 -37.34 38.18
N GLU A 109 -18.69 -38.65 38.30
CA GLU A 109 -19.83 -39.29 37.69
C GLU A 109 -20.99 -38.39 38.11
N ASP A 110 -21.16 -37.28 37.38
CA ASP A 110 -22.38 -36.55 37.28
C ASP A 110 -23.26 -37.61 36.70
N ALA A 111 -23.86 -38.35 37.62
CA ALA A 111 -24.81 -39.39 37.40
C ALA A 111 -25.68 -38.89 36.27
N GLU A 112 -25.49 -39.51 35.11
CA GLU A 112 -26.36 -39.42 33.95
C GLU A 112 -27.18 -38.12 33.97
N THR A 113 -26.58 -36.97 33.64
CA THR A 113 -27.39 -36.03 32.89
C THR A 113 -27.53 -36.67 31.52
N ALA A 114 -28.40 -37.70 31.46
CA ALA A 114 -29.08 -38.09 30.25
C ALA A 114 -29.67 -36.79 29.76
N THR A 115 -28.92 -36.15 28.87
CA THR A 115 -29.43 -34.95 28.25
C THR A 115 -30.66 -35.41 27.48
N GLU A 116 -31.67 -34.57 27.41
CA GLU A 116 -32.83 -34.80 26.55
C GLU A 116 -32.43 -35.25 25.12
N TRP A 117 -31.20 -34.95 24.70
CA TRP A 117 -30.55 -35.39 23.46
C TRP A 117 -30.17 -36.89 23.43
N ASP A 118 -29.85 -37.54 24.55
CA ASP A 118 -29.45 -38.96 24.55
C ASP A 118 -30.64 -39.91 24.35
N GLU A 119 -31.84 -39.51 24.77
CA GLU A 119 -33.08 -40.21 24.42
C GLU A 119 -33.46 -39.94 22.96
N VAL A 120 -33.30 -38.70 22.49
CA VAL A 120 -33.56 -38.32 21.10
C VAL A 120 -32.60 -39.00 20.14
N LEU A 121 -31.30 -39.11 20.45
CA LEU A 121 -30.31 -39.80 19.62
C LEU A 121 -30.50 -41.32 19.61
N ARG A 122 -31.04 -41.90 20.68
CA ARG A 122 -31.38 -43.33 20.74
C ARG A 122 -32.69 -43.68 20.05
N GLY A 123 -33.65 -42.73 20.03
CA GLY A 123 -34.91 -42.85 19.30
C GLY A 123 -34.84 -42.39 17.84
N ALA A 124 -33.79 -41.64 17.47
CA ALA A 124 -33.58 -41.14 16.13
C ALA A 124 -33.41 -42.30 15.15
N THR A 125 -34.06 -42.16 14.01
CA THR A 125 -33.88 -43.09 12.90
C THR A 125 -32.47 -42.95 12.30
N GLU A 126 -31.99 -44.01 11.64
CA GLU A 126 -30.68 -43.97 10.97
C GLU A 126 -30.58 -42.81 9.96
N GLU A 127 -31.72 -42.41 9.39
CA GLU A 127 -31.85 -41.27 8.47
C GLU A 127 -31.57 -39.92 9.17
N GLU A 128 -32.19 -39.67 10.33
CA GLU A 128 -32.01 -38.42 11.10
C GLU A 128 -30.58 -38.27 11.65
N LEU A 129 -29.95 -39.39 12.01
CA LEU A 129 -28.55 -39.42 12.44
C LEU A 129 -27.59 -39.09 11.30
N VAL A 130 -27.87 -39.56 10.08
CA VAL A 130 -27.08 -39.23 8.88
C VAL A 130 -27.23 -37.74 8.52
N ASP A 131 -28.43 -37.17 8.65
CA ASP A 131 -28.67 -35.74 8.42
C ASP A 131 -27.98 -34.85 9.47
N LEU A 132 -28.02 -35.25 10.75
CA LEU A 132 -27.28 -34.57 11.81
C LEU A 132 -25.77 -34.59 11.55
N ALA A 133 -25.23 -35.73 11.13
CA ALA A 133 -23.82 -35.85 10.76
C ALA A 133 -23.47 -34.97 9.55
N ALA A 134 -24.39 -34.79 8.60
CA ALA A 134 -24.23 -33.88 7.46
C ALA A 134 -24.18 -32.41 7.90
N ILE A 135 -25.12 -31.98 8.75
CA ILE A 135 -25.22 -30.61 9.26
C ILE A 135 -23.99 -30.25 10.12
N LEU A 136 -23.52 -31.20 10.93
CA LEU A 136 -22.34 -31.03 11.79
C LEU A 136 -21.02 -31.19 11.03
N GLY A 137 -21.04 -31.56 9.75
CA GLY A 137 -19.85 -31.72 8.92
C GLY A 137 -19.03 -32.97 9.22
N PHE A 138 -19.64 -33.98 9.86
CA PHE A 138 -19.01 -35.27 10.18
C PHE A 138 -19.01 -36.27 9.02
N HIS A 139 -19.33 -35.84 7.80
CA HIS A 139 -19.37 -36.69 6.61
C HIS A 139 -18.04 -37.41 6.29
N GLY A 140 -16.91 -36.90 6.80
CA GLY A 140 -15.58 -37.51 6.66
C GLY A 140 -15.37 -38.79 7.47
N MET A 141 -16.31 -39.14 8.35
CA MET A 141 -16.28 -40.39 9.12
C MET A 141 -17.09 -41.51 8.45
N LEU A 142 -17.86 -41.22 7.40
CA LEU A 142 -18.61 -42.25 6.67
C LEU A 142 -17.72 -43.00 5.68
N ASN A 143 -17.98 -44.30 5.52
CA ASN A 143 -17.28 -45.10 4.52
C ASN A 143 -17.72 -44.69 3.11
N GLN A 144 -16.84 -44.85 2.13
CA GLN A 144 -17.02 -44.37 0.75
C GLN A 144 -18.29 -44.94 0.08
N VAL A 145 -18.68 -46.16 0.43
CA VAL A 145 -19.93 -46.80 -0.06
C VAL A 145 -21.17 -46.15 0.53
N GLN A 146 -21.16 -45.82 1.82
CA GLN A 146 -22.28 -45.14 2.51
C GLN A 146 -22.42 -43.70 2.02
N TYR A 147 -21.30 -43.00 1.85
CA TYR A 147 -21.26 -41.67 1.25
C TYR A 147 -21.90 -41.66 -0.15
N HIS A 148 -21.54 -42.62 -1.01
CA HIS A 148 -22.08 -42.70 -2.37
C HIS A 148 -23.56 -43.12 -2.43
N GLN A 149 -24.02 -43.97 -1.50
CA GLN A 149 -25.44 -44.37 -1.42
C GLN A 149 -26.35 -43.20 -1.01
N ALA A 150 -25.91 -42.34 -0.10
CA ALA A 150 -26.66 -41.15 0.29
C ALA A 150 -26.83 -40.16 -0.88
N PHE A 151 -25.83 -39.95 -1.73
CA PHE A 151 -25.99 -39.11 -2.93
C PHE A 151 -26.89 -39.75 -4.01
N VAL A 152 -26.76 -41.06 -4.25
CA VAL A 152 -27.48 -41.75 -5.34
C VAL A 152 -28.95 -42.02 -5.01
N SER A 153 -29.29 -42.26 -3.74
CA SER A 153 -30.69 -42.42 -3.31
C SER A 153 -31.46 -41.09 -3.34
N GLY A 154 -30.79 -39.97 -3.05
CA GLY A 154 -31.39 -38.62 -3.13
C GLY A 154 -31.75 -38.13 -4.55
N GLU A 155 -31.22 -38.75 -5.62
CA GLU A 155 -31.54 -38.38 -7.01
C GLU A 155 -32.71 -39.16 -7.63
N ARG A 156 -33.06 -40.34 -7.11
CA ARG A 156 -34.07 -41.22 -7.74
C ARG A 156 -35.53 -40.77 -7.55
N ASP A 157 -35.82 -39.97 -6.54
CA ASP A 157 -37.22 -39.62 -6.19
C ASP A 157 -37.80 -38.43 -6.97
N VAL A 158 -37.04 -37.76 -7.84
CA VAL A 158 -37.52 -36.55 -8.54
C VAL A 158 -38.17 -36.85 -9.90
N GLN A 159 -37.95 -38.03 -10.50
CA GLN A 159 -38.34 -38.28 -11.90
C GLN A 159 -39.42 -39.34 -12.18
N THR A 160 -39.89 -40.10 -11.19
CA THR A 160 -40.96 -41.08 -11.40
C THR A 160 -42.05 -40.91 -10.36
N GLY A 161 -43.07 -40.13 -10.71
CA GLY A 161 -44.30 -40.00 -9.95
C GLY A 161 -45.23 -41.21 -10.14
N ASP A 162 -44.85 -42.37 -9.63
CA ASP A 162 -45.73 -43.55 -9.58
C ASP A 162 -45.95 -44.02 -8.13
N THR A 163 -47.21 -43.93 -7.73
CA THR A 163 -47.78 -44.47 -6.49
C THR A 163 -47.91 -45.99 -6.59
N ALA A 164 -47.28 -46.74 -5.67
CA ALA A 164 -47.86 -47.93 -5.03
C ALA A 164 -46.82 -48.65 -4.14
N ASP A 165 -47.23 -48.92 -2.89
CA ASP A 165 -46.77 -50.02 -2.04
C ASP A 165 -45.29 -50.05 -1.62
N THR A 166 -44.85 -49.00 -0.94
CA THR A 166 -43.73 -49.09 0.03
C THR A 166 -44.17 -48.38 1.32
N PRO A 167 -43.87 -48.90 2.53
CA PRO A 167 -44.38 -48.31 3.77
C PRO A 167 -43.90 -46.86 3.85
N SER A 168 -44.87 -45.96 3.95
CA SER A 168 -44.71 -44.52 4.08
C SER A 168 -43.60 -44.15 5.08
N GLY A 169 -42.51 -43.55 4.57
CA GLY A 169 -41.43 -43.01 5.41
C GLY A 169 -40.16 -42.66 4.65
N ALA A 170 -39.81 -43.42 3.61
CA ALA A 170 -38.56 -43.22 2.86
C ALA A 170 -38.71 -42.13 1.80
N ALA A 171 -38.65 -40.86 2.22
CA ALA A 171 -38.48 -39.73 1.31
C ALA A 171 -37.05 -39.20 1.44
N GLY A 172 -36.21 -39.48 0.44
CA GLY A 172 -34.98 -38.74 0.19
C GLY A 172 -33.85 -38.90 1.21
N THR A 173 -33.26 -40.10 1.30
CA THR A 173 -32.04 -40.39 2.09
C THR A 173 -30.76 -39.81 1.47
N GLY A 174 -30.73 -38.50 1.20
CA GLY A 174 -29.54 -37.87 0.62
C GLY A 174 -29.17 -36.54 1.22
N PHE A 175 -27.88 -36.21 1.13
CA PHE A 175 -27.23 -34.98 1.62
C PHE A 175 -27.72 -33.68 0.96
N ARG A 176 -28.94 -33.63 0.43
CA ARG A 176 -29.63 -32.40 0.09
C ARG A 176 -30.16 -31.77 1.37
N GLY A 177 -29.24 -31.18 2.12
CA GLY A 177 -29.57 -30.42 3.31
C GLY A 177 -30.71 -29.43 3.03
N VAL A 178 -31.67 -29.38 3.94
CA VAL A 178 -32.74 -28.37 3.98
C VAL A 178 -32.16 -27.03 4.44
N ALA A 179 -31.13 -26.55 3.74
CA ALA A 179 -30.51 -25.26 3.98
C ALA A 179 -31.48 -24.17 3.55
N LYS A 180 -32.34 -23.76 4.48
CA LYS A 180 -33.19 -22.58 4.32
C LYS A 180 -32.31 -21.35 4.46
N HIS A 181 -32.38 -20.42 3.51
CA HIS A 181 -31.75 -19.12 3.68
C HIS A 181 -32.33 -18.43 4.93
N GLN A 182 -31.53 -17.62 5.61
CA GLN A 182 -32.08 -16.71 6.60
C GLN A 182 -32.96 -15.70 5.85
N ASP A 183 -34.23 -15.57 6.25
CA ASP A 183 -35.11 -14.56 5.66
C ASP A 183 -34.46 -13.18 5.79
N PHE A 184 -34.39 -12.44 4.68
CA PHE A 184 -33.79 -11.12 4.66
C PHE A 184 -34.45 -10.25 5.72
N LYS A 185 -33.69 -9.90 6.77
CA LYS A 185 -34.11 -8.92 7.76
C LYS A 185 -34.20 -7.57 7.07
N LEU A 186 -35.40 -7.17 6.69
CA LEU A 186 -35.67 -5.82 6.19
C LEU A 186 -35.55 -4.88 7.40
N PHE A 187 -34.42 -4.20 7.53
CA PHE A 187 -34.28 -3.15 8.53
C PHE A 187 -35.17 -1.96 8.11
N GLU A 188 -35.96 -1.44 9.05
CA GLU A 188 -36.64 -0.17 8.83
C GLU A 188 -35.61 0.91 8.56
N GLY A 189 -35.88 1.76 7.57
CA GLY A 189 -34.99 2.88 7.26
C GLY A 189 -34.92 3.83 8.44
N GLU A 190 -33.71 4.17 8.90
CA GLU A 190 -33.53 5.15 9.96
C GLU A 190 -34.22 6.48 9.59
N PRO A 191 -34.81 7.18 10.58
CA PRO A 191 -35.44 8.46 10.34
C PRO A 191 -34.43 9.48 9.81
N PRO A 192 -34.84 10.39 8.91
CA PRO A 192 -33.95 11.42 8.39
C PRO A 192 -33.47 12.35 9.52
N ASN A 193 -32.23 12.83 9.41
CA ASN A 193 -31.68 13.79 10.36
C ASN A 193 -32.48 15.11 10.31
N THR A 194 -33.02 15.54 11.45
CA THR A 194 -33.85 16.75 11.60
C THR A 194 -33.09 17.94 12.18
N THR A 195 -31.76 17.88 12.23
CA THR A 195 -30.92 18.97 12.79
C THR A 195 -31.09 20.26 12.00
N ASP A 196 -31.39 21.36 12.69
CA ASP A 196 -31.51 22.70 12.10
C ASP A 196 -30.13 23.36 11.97
N VAL A 197 -29.75 23.63 10.73
CA VAL A 197 -28.42 24.13 10.35
C VAL A 197 -28.25 25.60 10.72
N ASP A 198 -29.30 26.41 10.58
CA ASP A 198 -29.22 27.85 10.87
C ASP A 198 -29.16 28.09 12.38
N ALA A 199 -29.90 27.28 13.15
CA ALA A 199 -29.81 27.29 14.61
C ALA A 199 -28.43 26.84 15.08
N ALA A 200 -27.90 25.74 14.52
CA ALA A 200 -26.56 25.26 14.85
C ALA A 200 -25.48 26.29 14.49
N LEU A 201 -25.59 26.98 13.35
CA LEU A 201 -24.66 28.04 12.97
C LEU A 201 -24.66 29.19 13.97
N LYS A 202 -25.85 29.62 14.43
CA LYS A 202 -25.97 30.66 15.47
C LYS A 202 -25.34 30.22 16.78
N GLN A 203 -25.54 28.96 17.19
CA GLN A 203 -24.92 28.41 18.40
C GLN A 203 -23.40 28.33 18.28
N LEU A 204 -22.88 27.94 17.11
CA LEU A 204 -21.43 27.93 16.85
C LEU A 204 -20.83 29.33 16.93
N GLN A 205 -21.49 30.32 16.33
CA GLN A 205 -21.07 31.72 16.36
C GLN A 205 -21.16 32.34 17.77
N ALA A 206 -22.15 31.93 18.56
CA ALA A 206 -22.30 32.34 19.96
C ALA A 206 -21.33 31.62 20.91
N ASN A 207 -20.58 30.62 20.42
CA ASN A 207 -19.70 29.76 21.21
C ASN A 207 -20.41 29.15 22.43
N ASP A 208 -21.51 28.45 22.17
CA ASP A 208 -22.31 27.79 23.21
C ASP A 208 -21.53 26.63 23.88
N PRO A 209 -21.37 26.62 25.21
CA PRO A 209 -20.68 25.54 25.94
C PRO A 209 -21.42 24.19 25.93
N GLU A 210 -22.72 24.16 25.63
CA GLU A 210 -23.49 22.91 25.57
C GLU A 210 -23.26 22.17 24.25
N LEU A 211 -22.89 22.88 23.18
CA LEU A 211 -22.70 22.30 21.84
C LEU A 211 -21.33 21.63 21.69
N LYS A 212 -21.21 20.39 22.16
CA LYS A 212 -19.99 19.57 22.04
C LYS A 212 -19.92 18.74 20.77
N GLU A 213 -21.07 18.36 20.22
CA GLU A 213 -21.19 17.49 19.06
C GLU A 213 -22.21 18.06 18.09
N LEU A 214 -21.78 18.26 16.84
CA LEU A 214 -22.63 18.74 15.76
C LEU A 214 -22.69 17.67 14.66
N ASN A 215 -23.91 17.16 14.41
CA ASN A 215 -24.16 16.12 13.44
C ASN A 215 -25.02 16.62 12.28
N LEU A 216 -24.37 16.81 11.13
CA LEU A 216 -24.96 17.23 9.86
C LEU A 216 -25.04 16.07 8.85
N ASN A 217 -24.90 14.81 9.29
CA ASN A 217 -24.90 13.66 8.41
C ASN A 217 -26.23 13.51 7.67
N ASN A 218 -26.14 13.15 6.38
CA ASN A 218 -27.29 12.82 5.53
C ASN A 218 -28.38 13.90 5.43
N ILE A 219 -28.07 15.15 5.79
CA ILE A 219 -29.02 16.25 5.58
C ILE A 219 -29.08 16.51 4.08
N LYS A 220 -30.26 16.26 3.50
CA LYS A 220 -30.44 16.39 2.06
C LYS A 220 -30.29 17.85 1.64
N VAL A 221 -29.42 18.06 0.65
CA VAL A 221 -29.28 19.32 -0.09
C VAL A 221 -30.40 19.39 -1.12
N ASN A 222 -31.59 19.75 -0.68
CA ASN A 222 -32.73 20.14 -1.52
C ASN A 222 -33.18 21.54 -1.10
N ALA A 223 -33.88 22.25 -2.00
CA ALA A 223 -34.01 23.71 -2.14
C ALA A 223 -34.37 24.58 -0.91
N LYS A 224 -34.47 24.01 0.30
CA LYS A 224 -34.70 24.67 1.58
C LYS A 224 -33.70 24.30 2.69
N SER A 225 -32.66 23.50 2.40
CA SER A 225 -31.77 22.90 3.40
C SER A 225 -30.35 22.75 2.85
N ILE A 226 -29.40 23.46 3.49
CA ILE A 226 -27.93 23.48 3.31
C ILE A 226 -27.43 23.86 1.91
N SER A 227 -26.93 25.08 1.74
CA SER A 227 -26.06 25.45 0.62
C SER A 227 -24.59 25.13 0.94
N ILE A 228 -23.75 25.05 -0.10
CA ILE A 228 -22.29 24.95 0.08
C ILE A 228 -21.77 26.17 0.88
N ASP A 229 -22.41 27.33 0.71
CA ASP A 229 -22.05 28.56 1.42
C ASP A 229 -22.36 28.44 2.91
N SER A 230 -23.51 27.87 3.31
CA SER A 230 -23.84 27.59 4.71
C SER A 230 -22.81 26.65 5.36
N LEU A 231 -22.33 25.62 4.63
CA LEU A 231 -21.24 24.76 5.13
C LEU A 231 -19.92 25.52 5.28
N CYS A 232 -19.64 26.46 4.39
CA CYS A 232 -18.47 27.32 4.50
C CYS A 232 -18.60 28.30 5.68
N GLU A 233 -19.80 28.79 5.97
CA GLU A 233 -20.09 29.62 7.15
C GLU A 233 -19.93 28.83 8.45
N ILE A 234 -20.41 27.58 8.49
CA ILE A 234 -20.16 26.65 9.60
C ILE A 234 -18.66 26.47 9.79
N ALA A 235 -17.91 26.17 8.71
CA ALA A 235 -16.47 26.02 8.78
C ALA A 235 -15.79 27.26 9.36
N LYS A 236 -16.14 28.46 8.87
CA LYS A 236 -15.61 29.74 9.37
C LYS A 236 -15.97 30.00 10.84
N ALA A 237 -17.17 29.62 11.28
CA ALA A 237 -17.60 29.76 12.66
C ALA A 237 -16.74 28.91 13.62
N LEU A 238 -16.15 27.80 13.15
CA LEU A 238 -15.23 26.98 13.96
C LEU A 238 -13.95 27.72 14.34
N LYS A 239 -13.52 28.73 13.59
CA LYS A 239 -12.28 29.47 13.87
C LYS A 239 -12.25 30.07 15.29
N GLY A 240 -13.40 30.55 15.77
CA GLY A 240 -13.54 31.15 17.11
C GLY A 240 -14.16 30.22 18.17
N ASN A 241 -14.57 29.01 17.80
CA ASN A 241 -15.27 28.10 18.70
C ASN A 241 -14.27 27.30 19.56
N CYS A 242 -14.56 27.19 20.86
CA CYS A 242 -13.72 26.46 21.82
C CYS A 242 -14.45 25.35 22.59
N HIS A 243 -15.64 24.94 22.13
CA HIS A 243 -16.45 23.93 22.83
C HIS A 243 -16.78 22.72 21.95
N LEU A 244 -16.85 22.89 20.64
CA LEU A 244 -17.19 21.81 19.72
C LEU A 244 -16.02 20.81 19.61
N GLU A 245 -16.26 19.58 20.05
CA GLU A 245 -15.27 18.50 19.99
C GLU A 245 -15.45 17.59 18.78
N LYS A 246 -16.70 17.43 18.30
CA LYS A 246 -17.01 16.52 17.20
C LYS A 246 -17.87 17.20 16.15
N LEU A 247 -17.42 17.13 14.90
CA LEU A 247 -18.15 17.61 13.73
C LEU A 247 -18.33 16.45 12.74
N HIS A 248 -19.60 16.15 12.45
CA HIS A 248 -19.98 15.13 11.48
C HIS A 248 -20.70 15.79 10.30
N MET A 249 -20.17 15.63 9.09
CA MET A 249 -20.68 16.22 7.85
C MET A 249 -20.67 15.18 6.71
N ALA A 250 -20.99 13.93 7.03
CA ALA A 250 -21.00 12.86 6.04
C ALA A 250 -22.18 13.02 5.06
N ASN A 251 -21.92 12.79 3.77
CA ASN A 251 -22.94 12.86 2.72
C ASN A 251 -23.71 14.20 2.66
N THR A 252 -22.98 15.31 2.80
CA THR A 252 -23.53 16.69 2.74
C THR A 252 -23.23 17.39 1.42
N ARG A 253 -22.65 16.66 0.45
CA ARG A 253 -22.12 17.21 -0.81
C ARG A 253 -21.05 18.28 -0.60
N ALA A 254 -20.27 18.18 0.48
CA ALA A 254 -19.14 19.07 0.72
C ALA A 254 -18.12 18.99 -0.43
N THR A 255 -17.71 20.15 -0.94
CA THR A 255 -16.76 20.28 -2.05
C THR A 255 -15.40 20.76 -1.55
N GLU A 256 -14.41 20.88 -2.45
CA GLU A 256 -13.09 21.43 -2.13
C GLU A 256 -13.14 22.82 -1.46
N LYS A 257 -14.14 23.65 -1.78
CA LYS A 257 -14.33 24.97 -1.13
C LYS A 257 -14.55 24.83 0.39
N VAL A 258 -15.37 23.86 0.78
CA VAL A 258 -15.65 23.57 2.19
C VAL A 258 -14.40 23.02 2.87
N ALA A 259 -13.64 22.15 2.20
CA ALA A 259 -12.39 21.62 2.71
C ALA A 259 -11.34 22.73 2.97
N LYS A 260 -11.21 23.71 2.06
CA LYS A 260 -10.31 24.86 2.26
C LYS A 260 -10.77 25.76 3.40
N ALA A 261 -12.07 26.06 3.48
CA ALA A 261 -12.62 26.86 4.60
C ALA A 261 -12.42 26.15 5.96
N LEU A 262 -12.58 24.83 5.99
CA LEU A 262 -12.27 24.02 7.17
C LEU A 262 -10.78 24.06 7.48
N ALA A 263 -9.90 23.90 6.49
CA ALA A 263 -8.46 23.98 6.68
C ALA A 263 -8.04 25.33 7.31
N GLU A 264 -8.52 26.45 6.78
CA GLU A 264 -8.25 27.79 7.34
C GLU A 264 -8.71 27.91 8.80
N SER A 265 -9.86 27.32 9.13
CA SER A 265 -10.45 27.42 10.47
C SER A 265 -9.80 26.47 11.47
N LEU A 266 -9.33 25.30 11.01
CA LEU A 266 -8.61 24.31 11.82
C LEU A 266 -7.21 24.78 12.23
N LYS A 267 -6.62 25.74 11.52
CA LYS A 267 -5.36 26.38 11.94
C LYS A 267 -5.48 27.14 13.25
N ASP A 268 -6.66 27.67 13.57
CA ASP A 268 -6.90 28.41 14.81
C ASP A 268 -7.66 27.59 15.86
N ASN A 269 -8.48 26.63 15.43
CA ASN A 269 -9.30 25.82 16.33
C ASN A 269 -8.44 24.81 17.12
N LYS A 270 -8.55 24.86 18.45
CA LYS A 270 -7.78 24.01 19.39
C LYS A 270 -8.63 22.97 20.12
N THR A 271 -9.86 22.74 19.67
CA THR A 271 -10.86 22.00 20.47
C THR A 271 -11.49 20.84 19.71
N LEU A 272 -11.54 20.92 18.38
CA LEU A 272 -12.07 19.85 17.55
C LEU A 272 -11.17 18.61 17.59
N LYS A 273 -11.73 17.49 18.04
CA LYS A 273 -11.05 16.18 18.17
C LYS A 273 -11.46 15.21 17.06
N VAL A 274 -12.71 15.29 16.58
CA VAL A 274 -13.27 14.38 15.58
C VAL A 274 -13.88 15.16 14.42
N LEU A 275 -13.42 14.88 13.21
CA LEU A 275 -13.95 15.43 11.96
C LEU A 275 -14.35 14.31 11.01
N ASN A 276 -15.63 14.23 10.65
CA ASN A 276 -16.13 13.30 9.64
C ASN A 276 -16.59 14.04 8.38
N LEU A 277 -15.95 13.74 7.25
CA LEU A 277 -16.22 14.24 5.91
C LEU A 277 -16.42 13.09 4.90
N GLU A 278 -16.82 11.91 5.36
CA GLU A 278 -17.09 10.74 4.51
C GLU A 278 -18.19 11.02 3.46
N SER A 279 -18.13 10.29 2.34
CA SER A 279 -19.18 10.34 1.31
C SER A 279 -19.41 11.75 0.72
N ASN A 280 -18.34 12.50 0.45
CA ASN A 280 -18.40 13.85 -0.09
C ASN A 280 -17.65 13.97 -1.43
N TYR A 281 -17.39 15.22 -1.87
CA TYR A 281 -16.82 15.58 -3.17
C TYR A 281 -15.47 16.30 -2.98
N ILE A 282 -14.64 15.83 -2.06
CA ILE A 282 -13.34 16.42 -1.76
C ILE A 282 -12.27 15.75 -2.62
N SER A 283 -11.44 16.57 -3.28
CA SER A 283 -10.33 16.17 -4.13
C SER A 283 -9.02 16.03 -3.33
N GLY A 284 -7.99 15.44 -3.94
CA GLY A 284 -6.65 15.32 -3.36
C GLY A 284 -6.05 16.62 -2.81
N PRO A 285 -6.06 17.74 -3.57
CA PRO A 285 -5.61 19.04 -3.06
C PRO A 285 -6.35 19.51 -1.80
N GLY A 286 -7.66 19.25 -1.72
CA GLY A 286 -8.46 19.55 -0.52
C GLY A 286 -7.96 18.79 0.71
N PHE A 287 -7.56 17.52 0.56
CA PHE A 287 -6.98 16.73 1.64
C PHE A 287 -5.61 17.23 2.08
N ILE A 288 -4.78 17.66 1.13
CA ILE A 288 -3.48 18.26 1.42
C ILE A 288 -3.66 19.51 2.28
N SER A 289 -4.55 20.43 1.88
CA SER A 289 -4.84 21.63 2.67
C SER A 289 -5.35 21.30 4.07
N LEU A 290 -6.25 20.31 4.21
CA LEU A 290 -6.75 19.87 5.51
C LEU A 290 -5.64 19.31 6.40
N LEU A 291 -4.81 18.39 5.90
CA LEU A 291 -3.73 17.80 6.68
C LEU A 291 -2.65 18.81 7.06
N GLN A 292 -2.32 19.75 6.17
CA GLN A 292 -1.39 20.84 6.48
C GLN A 292 -1.89 21.67 7.66
N ALA A 293 -3.18 22.04 7.67
CA ALA A 293 -3.76 22.78 8.79
C ALA A 293 -3.78 21.96 10.10
N ILE A 294 -4.14 20.67 10.02
CA ILE A 294 -4.13 19.77 11.19
C ILE A 294 -2.72 19.63 11.77
N ASN A 295 -1.69 19.69 10.91
CA ASN A 295 -0.30 19.59 11.35
C ASN A 295 0.18 20.78 12.17
N GLU A 296 -0.41 21.97 12.01
CA GLU A 296 -0.05 23.15 12.80
C GLU A 296 -0.52 23.03 14.25
N GLN A 297 -1.77 22.62 14.48
CA GLN A 297 -2.35 22.57 15.83
C GLN A 297 -2.14 21.23 16.57
N GLN A 298 -2.06 20.11 15.86
CA GLN A 298 -1.89 18.77 16.45
C GLN A 298 -2.94 18.43 17.54
N VAL A 299 -4.20 18.84 17.35
CA VAL A 299 -5.30 18.53 18.30
C VAL A 299 -6.22 17.42 17.80
N LEU A 300 -6.44 17.34 16.48
CA LEU A 300 -7.41 16.42 15.88
C LEU A 300 -6.95 14.96 16.01
N HIS A 301 -7.77 14.11 16.64
CA HIS A 301 -7.47 12.69 16.84
C HIS A 301 -8.06 11.79 15.76
N THR A 302 -9.24 12.14 15.23
CA THR A 302 -9.94 11.33 14.24
C THR A 302 -10.33 12.18 13.05
N LEU A 303 -9.82 11.82 11.88
CA LEU A 303 -10.21 12.37 10.60
C LEU A 303 -10.79 11.25 9.74
N LYS A 304 -12.05 11.36 9.33
CA LYS A 304 -12.69 10.39 8.43
C LYS A 304 -13.03 11.06 7.11
N VAL A 305 -12.51 10.52 6.02
CA VAL A 305 -12.63 11.09 4.67
C VAL A 305 -12.87 10.00 3.61
N ALA A 306 -13.29 8.80 4.00
CA ALA A 306 -13.51 7.69 3.08
C ALA A 306 -14.69 7.95 2.12
N ASN A 307 -14.75 7.16 1.04
CA ASN A 307 -15.83 7.17 0.06
C ASN A 307 -16.06 8.53 -0.64
N GLN A 308 -15.00 9.21 -1.06
CA GLN A 308 -15.19 10.42 -1.87
C GLN A 308 -15.58 10.08 -3.31
N LYS A 309 -16.30 10.99 -3.97
CA LYS A 309 -16.65 10.84 -5.39
C LYS A 309 -15.42 10.68 -6.30
N PRO A 310 -14.37 11.54 -6.23
CA PRO A 310 -13.11 11.23 -6.89
C PRO A 310 -12.43 10.09 -6.12
N SER A 311 -12.71 8.85 -6.53
CA SER A 311 -12.17 7.65 -5.88
C SER A 311 -10.65 7.53 -6.02
N LEU A 312 -10.07 8.14 -7.07
CA LEU A 312 -8.65 8.09 -7.35
C LEU A 312 -7.99 9.41 -6.98
N LEU A 313 -7.16 9.40 -5.94
CA LEU A 313 -6.39 10.55 -5.48
C LEU A 313 -5.13 10.76 -6.34
N GLY A 314 -4.52 9.66 -6.78
CA GLY A 314 -3.29 9.63 -7.58
C GLY A 314 -2.02 9.44 -6.73
N ASN A 315 -1.04 8.71 -7.28
CA ASN A 315 0.12 8.23 -6.54
C ASN A 315 0.92 9.34 -5.83
N ARG A 316 1.11 10.49 -6.49
CA ARG A 316 1.86 11.63 -5.93
C ARG A 316 1.15 12.21 -4.70
N ILE A 317 -0.17 12.31 -4.76
CA ILE A 317 -0.98 12.85 -3.67
C ILE A 317 -0.96 11.87 -2.50
N GLU A 318 -1.16 10.58 -2.72
CA GLU A 318 -1.14 9.58 -1.64
C GLU A 318 0.21 9.53 -0.90
N MET A 319 1.32 9.57 -1.65
CA MET A 319 2.66 9.65 -1.04
C MET A 319 2.87 10.95 -0.26
N HIS A 320 2.36 12.07 -0.78
CA HIS A 320 2.44 13.34 -0.07
C HIS A 320 1.59 13.37 1.21
N LEU A 321 0.39 12.78 1.18
CA LEU A 321 -0.45 12.60 2.36
C LEU A 321 0.27 11.76 3.43
N ALA A 322 0.99 10.71 3.01
CA ALA A 322 1.79 9.91 3.94
C ALA A 322 2.88 10.72 4.66
N GLU A 323 3.57 11.62 3.93
CA GLU A 323 4.57 12.51 4.54
C GLU A 323 3.93 13.54 5.49
N LEU A 324 2.76 14.07 5.15
CA LEU A 324 2.02 14.96 6.07
C LEU A 324 1.59 14.21 7.34
N VAL A 325 1.10 12.98 7.22
CA VAL A 325 0.72 12.17 8.38
C VAL A 325 1.93 11.79 9.23
N ARG A 326 3.11 11.63 8.64
CA ARG A 326 4.36 11.37 9.37
C ARG A 326 4.70 12.49 10.36
N GLN A 327 4.56 13.73 9.92
CA GLN A 327 4.78 14.93 10.74
C GLN A 327 3.77 15.04 11.88
N ASN A 328 2.59 14.45 11.70
CA ASN A 328 1.53 14.46 12.69
C ASN A 328 1.76 13.44 13.83
N LYS A 329 1.66 13.90 15.08
CA LYS A 329 1.82 13.06 16.29
C LYS A 329 0.51 12.84 17.06
N SER A 330 -0.54 13.59 16.72
CA SER A 330 -1.81 13.64 17.46
C SER A 330 -2.93 12.80 16.85
N LEU A 331 -2.88 12.60 15.54
CA LEU A 331 -3.86 11.85 14.75
C LEU A 331 -3.72 10.36 15.06
N LEU A 332 -4.82 9.76 15.52
CA LEU A 332 -4.88 8.34 15.93
C LEU A 332 -5.64 7.49 14.92
N ASN A 333 -6.65 8.07 14.30
CA ASN A 333 -7.48 7.40 13.32
C ASN A 333 -7.64 8.29 12.08
N PHE A 334 -7.15 7.80 10.94
CA PHE A 334 -7.33 8.44 9.65
C PHE A 334 -8.07 7.49 8.71
N GLY A 335 -9.36 7.73 8.52
CA GLY A 335 -10.21 6.96 7.63
C GLY A 335 -10.08 7.44 6.19
N ILE A 336 -9.11 6.91 5.46
CA ILE A 336 -8.90 7.16 4.03
C ILE A 336 -8.66 5.84 3.30
N PHE A 337 -9.13 5.75 2.06
CA PHE A 337 -8.80 4.65 1.18
C PHE A 337 -7.64 5.08 0.27
N LEU A 338 -6.60 4.24 0.21
CA LEU A 338 -5.36 4.48 -0.54
C LEU A 338 -5.12 3.28 -1.45
N GLU A 339 -4.84 3.57 -2.71
CA GLU A 339 -4.51 2.55 -3.70
C GLU A 339 -3.03 2.16 -3.63
N VAL A 340 -2.13 3.10 -3.33
CA VAL A 340 -0.69 2.87 -3.28
C VAL A 340 -0.31 2.09 -2.03
N PRO A 341 0.22 0.85 -2.15
CA PRO A 341 0.56 0.03 -0.99
C PRO A 341 1.63 0.65 -0.10
N ALA A 342 2.62 1.33 -0.69
CA ALA A 342 3.69 2.00 0.04
C ALA A 342 3.16 3.10 0.99
N ALA A 343 2.28 3.97 0.47
CA ALA A 343 1.64 5.03 1.26
C ALA A 343 0.76 4.42 2.36
N LYS A 344 -0.02 3.38 2.04
CA LYS A 344 -0.89 2.67 2.99
C LYS A 344 -0.10 2.06 4.16
N ILE A 345 1.01 1.37 3.88
CA ILE A 345 1.85 0.76 4.90
C ILE A 345 2.49 1.83 5.79
N ALA A 346 3.08 2.86 5.17
CA ALA A 346 3.72 3.97 5.90
C ALA A 346 2.73 4.71 6.81
N MET A 347 1.55 5.08 6.29
CA MET A 347 0.52 5.76 7.07
C MET A 347 0.02 4.91 8.24
N ARG A 348 -0.16 3.61 8.03
CA ARG A 348 -0.52 2.68 9.11
C ARG A 348 0.53 2.65 10.21
N GLU A 349 1.81 2.63 9.85
CA GLU A 349 2.92 2.63 10.81
C GLU A 349 2.98 3.94 11.61
N TYR A 350 2.78 5.09 10.96
CA TYR A 350 2.73 6.39 11.63
C TYR A 350 1.55 6.52 12.61
N LEU A 351 0.37 6.04 12.23
CA LEU A 351 -0.80 6.02 13.13
C LEU A 351 -0.62 5.01 14.26
N GLN A 352 0.04 3.88 14.00
CA GLN A 352 0.39 2.90 15.03
C GLN A 352 1.39 3.49 16.03
N ARG A 353 2.39 4.25 15.57
CA ARG A 353 3.30 5.02 16.43
C ARG A 353 2.53 6.00 17.31
N ASN A 354 1.61 6.77 16.74
CA ASN A 354 0.85 7.77 17.51
C ASN A 354 -0.01 7.09 18.60
N ASN A 355 -0.66 5.96 18.28
CA ASN A 355 -1.37 5.15 19.27
C ASN A 355 -0.44 4.55 20.35
N ASP A 356 0.74 4.05 19.98
CA ASP A 356 1.72 3.55 20.95
C ASP A 356 2.26 4.67 21.85
N ASN A 357 2.46 5.87 21.32
CA ASN A 357 2.88 7.03 22.08
C ASN A 357 1.83 7.44 23.11
N VAL A 358 0.55 7.41 22.77
CA VAL A 358 -0.55 7.61 23.74
C VAL A 358 -0.50 6.52 24.83
N ARG A 359 -0.25 5.25 24.46
CA ARG A 359 -0.09 4.15 25.43
C ARG A 359 1.12 4.36 26.34
N ARG A 360 2.27 4.77 25.79
CA ARG A 360 3.52 5.03 26.51
C ARG A 360 3.38 6.18 27.51
N GLN A 361 2.72 7.26 27.10
CA GLN A 361 2.39 8.37 28.00
C GLN A 361 1.60 7.89 29.23
N ARG A 362 0.62 6.98 29.06
CA ARG A 362 -0.14 6.40 30.19
C ARG A 362 0.71 5.59 31.16
N VAL A 363 1.80 4.99 30.67
CA VAL A 363 2.73 4.15 31.46
C VAL A 363 3.94 4.97 31.97
N GLY A 364 4.05 6.25 31.58
CA GLY A 364 5.19 7.11 31.96
C GLY A 364 6.48 6.82 31.19
N MET A 365 6.40 6.19 30.02
CA MET A 365 7.55 5.92 29.14
C MET A 365 7.76 7.04 28.11
N GLU A 366 8.99 7.21 27.65
CA GLU A 366 9.35 8.17 26.60
C GLU A 366 8.68 7.84 25.26
N GLN A 367 8.36 8.89 24.50
CA GLN A 367 7.74 8.80 23.19
C GLN A 367 8.77 8.29 22.15
N ILE A 368 8.32 7.45 21.22
CA ILE A 368 9.16 7.00 20.11
C ILE A 368 8.92 7.88 18.88
N GLU A 369 10.00 8.20 18.19
CA GLU A 369 9.97 8.69 16.82
C GLU A 369 10.43 7.60 15.86
N LEU A 370 9.68 7.42 14.77
CA LEU A 370 10.08 6.50 13.71
C LEU A 370 11.20 7.13 12.87
N PRO A 371 12.25 6.37 12.51
CA PRO A 371 13.30 6.87 11.62
C PRO A 371 12.71 7.24 10.26
N ALA A 372 13.40 8.11 9.52
CA ALA A 372 12.99 8.43 8.16
C ALA A 372 12.90 7.18 7.30
N PRO A 373 11.96 7.13 6.33
CA PRO A 373 11.97 6.10 5.30
C PRO A 373 13.38 6.04 4.72
N ARG A 374 13.97 4.86 4.66
CA ARG A 374 15.28 4.69 4.03
C ARG A 374 15.14 5.11 2.58
N GLU A 375 15.87 6.16 2.20
CA GLU A 375 15.91 6.59 0.81
C GLU A 375 16.35 5.42 -0.07
N PRO A 376 15.72 5.24 -1.24
CA PRO A 376 16.11 4.16 -2.11
C PRO A 376 17.55 4.41 -2.59
N LYS A 377 18.38 3.36 -2.59
CA LYS A 377 19.84 3.45 -2.85
C LYS A 377 20.21 4.19 -4.15
N TRP A 378 19.33 4.19 -5.15
CA TRP A 378 19.54 4.91 -6.41
C TRP A 378 19.43 6.43 -6.26
N LEU A 379 18.52 6.92 -5.42
CA LEU A 379 18.34 8.36 -5.17
C LEU A 379 19.48 8.92 -4.32
N ILE A 380 20.00 8.11 -3.39
CA ILE A 380 21.20 8.45 -2.61
C ILE A 380 22.42 8.62 -3.53
N ARG A 381 22.56 7.76 -4.56
CA ARG A 381 23.65 7.87 -5.55
C ARG A 381 23.50 9.14 -6.39
N GLU A 382 22.31 9.42 -6.90
CA GLU A 382 22.05 10.61 -7.72
C GLU A 382 22.23 11.92 -6.94
N ASN A 383 21.78 11.96 -5.68
CA ASN A 383 22.00 13.10 -4.80
C ASN A 383 23.48 13.25 -4.43
N ALA A 384 24.19 12.15 -4.16
CA ALA A 384 25.62 12.19 -3.92
C ALA A 384 26.41 12.69 -5.15
N GLU A 385 26.00 12.30 -6.36
CA GLU A 385 26.60 12.79 -7.61
C GLU A 385 26.35 14.29 -7.82
N LYS A 386 25.14 14.78 -7.51
CA LYS A 386 24.80 16.22 -7.55
C LYS A 386 25.52 17.02 -6.47
N ASP A 387 25.67 16.47 -5.28
CA ASP A 387 26.40 17.11 -4.17
C ASP A 387 27.89 17.21 -4.50
N VAL A 388 28.50 16.18 -5.09
CA VAL A 388 29.89 16.21 -5.57
C VAL A 388 30.05 17.22 -6.72
N ALA A 389 29.09 17.29 -7.65
CA ALA A 389 29.11 18.30 -8.72
C ALA A 389 28.97 19.74 -8.18
N SER A 390 28.11 19.96 -7.18
CA SER A 390 27.94 21.27 -6.53
C SER A 390 29.16 21.68 -5.69
N ALA A 391 29.80 20.72 -5.02
CA ALA A 391 31.04 20.94 -4.28
C ALA A 391 32.23 21.22 -5.21
N ALA A 392 32.29 20.58 -6.38
CA ALA A 392 33.29 20.87 -7.40
C ALA A 392 33.12 22.30 -7.95
N LEU A 393 31.89 22.74 -8.22
CA LEU A 393 31.57 24.12 -8.61
C LEU A 393 31.90 25.15 -7.52
N ALA A 394 31.62 24.85 -6.25
CA ALA A 394 31.99 25.72 -5.12
C ALA A 394 33.51 25.79 -4.90
N GLY A 395 34.24 24.71 -5.17
CA GLY A 395 35.70 24.66 -5.12
C GLY A 395 36.39 25.52 -6.19
N THR A 396 35.78 25.66 -7.37
CA THR A 396 36.27 26.54 -8.45
C THR A 396 36.09 28.03 -8.12
N LEU A 397 35.11 28.39 -7.30
CA LEU A 397 34.84 29.79 -6.90
C LEU A 397 35.68 30.29 -5.71
N HIS A 398 36.42 29.42 -5.01
CA HIS A 398 37.22 29.79 -3.83
C HIS A 398 38.71 30.05 -4.12
N SER A 399 39.14 30.08 -5.40
CA SER A 399 40.54 30.34 -5.79
C SER A 399 40.82 31.79 -6.24
N GLN A 400 39.84 32.70 -6.19
CA GLN A 400 40.06 34.11 -6.51
C GLN A 400 39.45 35.04 -5.45
N GLN A 401 40.23 35.33 -4.40
CA GLN A 401 40.15 36.61 -3.71
C GLN A 401 41.57 37.15 -3.41
N PRO A 402 41.80 38.47 -3.50
CA PRO A 402 43.13 39.07 -3.54
C PRO A 402 43.68 39.38 -2.14
N LYS A 403 45.00 39.24 -1.99
CA LYS A 403 45.77 39.69 -0.82
C LYS A 403 46.10 41.18 -0.98
N THR A 404 45.70 42.00 -0.02
CA THR A 404 46.17 43.38 0.19
C THR A 404 47.28 43.39 1.24
N GLU A 405 48.42 44.04 0.96
CA GLU A 405 48.96 45.14 1.80
C GLU A 405 50.35 45.66 1.32
N GLU A 406 50.45 46.99 1.37
CA GLU A 406 51.63 47.85 1.59
C GLU A 406 52.57 48.31 0.45
N SER A 407 53.05 49.53 0.69
CA SER A 407 53.46 50.63 -0.19
C SER A 407 54.97 50.71 -0.50
N ILE A 408 55.34 51.39 -1.61
CA ILE A 408 56.35 52.49 -1.73
C ILE A 408 57.03 52.53 -3.13
N ASN A 409 56.96 53.73 -3.74
CA ASN A 409 57.84 54.44 -4.68
C ASN A 409 58.23 53.91 -6.09
N ASP A 410 57.93 54.83 -7.03
CA ASP A 410 58.79 55.45 -8.04
C ASP A 410 59.19 54.73 -9.34
N VAL A 411 58.60 55.27 -10.42
CA VAL A 411 59.28 55.87 -11.59
C VAL A 411 59.82 54.94 -12.71
N LYS A 412 59.12 55.07 -13.85
CA LYS A 412 59.58 55.16 -15.27
C LYS A 412 59.52 53.94 -16.20
N GLU A 413 58.81 54.23 -17.30
CA GLU A 413 59.13 54.01 -18.73
C GLU A 413 58.86 52.60 -19.33
N GLU A 414 57.88 52.61 -20.25
CA GLU A 414 57.96 52.15 -21.67
C GLU A 414 58.36 50.68 -21.91
N GLU A 415 57.71 49.85 -22.75
CA GLU A 415 56.95 50.05 -23.99
C GLU A 415 56.18 48.74 -24.30
N ASP A 416 55.04 48.91 -24.98
CA ASP A 416 54.46 48.12 -26.10
C ASP A 416 54.26 46.58 -26.03
N GLU A 417 53.00 46.13 -26.16
CA GLU A 417 52.45 45.67 -27.46
C GLU A 417 50.96 45.26 -27.34
N GLU A 418 50.13 46.08 -27.97
CA GLU A 418 48.97 45.80 -28.83
C GLU A 418 48.07 44.56 -28.65
N SER A 419 46.78 44.91 -28.46
CA SER A 419 45.65 44.62 -29.37
C SER A 419 44.67 43.48 -29.04
N GLU A 420 43.44 43.95 -28.85
CA GLU A 420 42.19 43.51 -29.50
C GLU A 420 41.36 42.41 -28.82
N GLU A 421 40.46 42.93 -27.97
CA GLU A 421 39.05 42.54 -27.89
C GLU A 421 38.41 42.41 -29.29
N GLU A 422 37.55 41.42 -29.48
CA GLU A 422 36.25 41.68 -30.12
C GLU A 422 35.19 40.66 -29.68
N SER A 423 34.03 41.24 -29.43
CA SER A 423 32.71 40.75 -29.06
C SER A 423 32.06 39.82 -30.10
N GLU A 424 31.05 39.04 -29.75
CA GLU A 424 29.60 39.27 -30.02
C GLU A 424 28.99 37.84 -30.05
N ASP A 425 27.73 37.51 -29.80
CA ASP A 425 26.55 38.17 -29.25
C ASP A 425 25.54 37.04 -28.96
N GLU A 426 24.67 37.27 -27.97
CA GLU A 426 23.44 36.51 -27.77
C GLU A 426 22.41 36.94 -28.82
N GLU A 427 21.69 35.98 -29.44
CA GLU A 427 20.31 36.22 -29.87
C GLU A 427 19.43 34.96 -29.72
N ASP A 428 18.22 35.26 -29.25
CA ASP A 428 17.08 34.41 -28.94
C ASP A 428 16.55 33.53 -30.09
N SER A 429 15.84 32.46 -29.75
CA SER A 429 14.46 32.28 -30.26
C SER A 429 13.70 31.12 -29.61
N ASP A 430 12.49 31.47 -29.17
CA ASP A 430 11.36 30.63 -28.82
C ASP A 430 11.05 29.57 -29.90
N GLU A 431 10.69 28.34 -29.48
CA GLU A 431 9.72 27.55 -30.26
C GLU A 431 8.78 26.70 -29.38
N LYS A 432 7.50 26.88 -29.67
CA LYS A 432 6.30 26.38 -29.01
C LYS A 432 6.07 24.90 -29.34
N PHE A 433 5.96 24.04 -28.33
CA PHE A 433 5.38 22.70 -28.50
C PHE A 433 3.85 22.76 -28.53
N ASN A 434 3.27 22.52 -29.71
CA ASN A 434 1.84 22.35 -29.92
C ASN A 434 1.55 20.85 -30.13
N ILE A 435 0.89 20.21 -29.17
CA ILE A 435 0.40 18.82 -29.30
C ILE A 435 -1.10 18.89 -29.54
N SER A 436 -1.53 18.44 -30.72
CA SER A 436 -2.94 18.24 -31.09
C SER A 436 -3.12 16.86 -31.74
N LEU A 437 -3.64 15.95 -30.91
CA LEU A 437 -4.67 14.92 -31.14
C LEU A 437 -5.24 14.67 -32.58
N PHE A 438 -5.49 13.37 -32.81
CA PHE A 438 -6.46 12.71 -33.71
C PHE A 438 -6.19 12.60 -35.22
N LEU A 439 -5.86 11.37 -35.64
CA LEU A 439 -6.67 10.56 -36.56
C LEU A 439 -6.62 9.09 -36.14
#